data_AF-A0A6P2CDU4-F1
#
_entry.id   AF-A0A6P2CDU4-F1
#
_cell.length_a   1.000
_cell.length_b   1.000
_cell.length_c   1.000
_cell.angle_alpha   90.00
_cell.angle_beta   90.00
_cell.angle_gamma   90.00
#
_symmetry.space_group_name_H-M   'P 1'
#
loop_
_entity.id
_entity.type
_entity.pdbx_description
1 polymer ?
#
loop_
_entity_poly.entity_id
_entity_poly.type
_entity_poly.pdbx_seq_one_letter_code
_entity_poly.pdbx_strand_id
1 'polypeptide(L)'
;MALRRDRPSDKDGWTTLPAEGRKGATPKNPLSPIVMDDEEHPGLQTRLRKREAVVWRQAWRTPQSVQWERFGWSHDVAVYVRLLVLGENGNVKALSEARQWSDRLGLNPAAMLRNRWKVAEDQVADKRDEKRAAAAPKRSSSRDRLKVVAGGGD
;
A
#
# COMPACT_ATOMS: atom_id res chain seq x y z
N MET A 1 -13.38 29.04 -16.36
CA MET A 1 -14.52 28.12 -16.21
C MET A 1 -14.18 26.79 -16.84
N ALA A 2 -14.26 25.69 -16.10
CA ALA A 2 -14.36 24.34 -16.67
C ALA A 2 -15.06 23.43 -15.66
N LEU A 3 -16.39 23.50 -15.68
CA LEU A 3 -17.30 22.60 -14.98
C LEU A 3 -17.12 21.19 -15.56
N ARG A 4 -16.43 20.30 -14.85
CA ARG A 4 -16.38 18.88 -15.23
C ARG A 4 -17.62 18.17 -14.70
N ARG A 5 -18.62 18.19 -15.58
CA ARG A 5 -19.81 17.34 -15.70
C ARG A 5 -19.80 16.08 -14.83
N ASP A 6 -20.92 15.89 -14.12
CA ASP A 6 -21.40 14.67 -13.50
C ASP A 6 -20.81 13.40 -14.12
N ARG A 7 -20.04 12.66 -13.32
CA ARG A 7 -19.63 11.31 -13.66
C ARG A 7 -20.76 10.36 -13.21
N PRO A 8 -21.34 9.54 -14.09
CA PRO A 8 -22.43 8.60 -13.75
C PRO A 8 -22.10 7.53 -12.69
N SER A 9 -20.92 7.57 -12.05
CA SER A 9 -20.37 6.53 -11.19
C SER A 9 -20.79 6.61 -9.72
N ASP A 10 -21.41 7.72 -9.30
CA ASP A 10 -21.86 7.92 -7.92
C ASP A 10 -23.35 7.61 -7.75
N LYS A 11 -23.86 6.64 -8.52
CA LYS A 11 -25.21 6.10 -8.31
C LYS A 11 -25.25 5.41 -6.93
N ASP A 12 -26.26 5.77 -6.13
CA ASP A 12 -26.54 5.30 -4.77
C ASP A 12 -25.59 5.76 -3.63
N GLY A 13 -24.84 6.86 -3.83
CA GLY A 13 -24.00 7.44 -2.77
C GLY A 13 -22.70 6.68 -2.51
N TRP A 14 -22.26 5.88 -3.48
CA TRP A 14 -20.94 5.28 -3.51
C TRP A 14 -19.92 6.22 -4.17
N THR A 15 -18.72 6.32 -3.60
CA THR A 15 -17.58 6.98 -4.24
C THR A 15 -16.72 5.96 -4.95
N THR A 16 -16.48 6.18 -6.25
CA THR A 16 -15.54 5.36 -7.03
C THR A 16 -14.14 5.97 -7.03
N LEU A 17 -13.17 5.27 -6.44
CA LEU A 17 -11.76 5.66 -6.35
C LEU A 17 -11.00 5.21 -7.61
N PRO A 18 -10.08 6.02 -8.16
CA PRO A 18 -9.24 5.59 -9.28
C PRO A 18 -8.27 4.51 -8.82
N ALA A 19 -8.13 3.45 -9.60
CA ALA A 19 -7.28 2.31 -9.25
C ALA A 19 -5.79 2.66 -9.23
N GLU A 20 -5.36 3.57 -10.09
CA GLU A 20 -3.99 4.08 -10.09
C GLU A 20 -3.70 5.04 -8.91
N GLY A 21 -4.72 5.34 -8.11
CA GLY A 21 -4.65 6.23 -6.95
C GLY A 21 -4.39 7.70 -7.28
N ARG A 22 -3.95 8.42 -6.26
CA ARG A 22 -3.67 9.85 -6.36
C ARG A 22 -2.53 10.15 -7.33
N LYS A 23 -2.70 11.17 -8.16
CA LYS A 23 -1.65 11.68 -9.05
C LYS A 23 -0.82 12.76 -8.33
N GLY A 24 0.44 12.90 -8.75
CA GLY A 24 1.35 13.92 -8.22
C GLY A 24 2.24 13.44 -7.07
N ALA A 25 3.09 14.34 -6.57
CA ALA A 25 4.05 14.03 -5.51
C ALA A 25 3.35 13.76 -4.18
N THR A 26 3.79 12.73 -3.46
CA THR A 26 3.34 12.45 -2.09
C THR A 26 3.45 13.71 -1.22
N PRO A 27 2.40 14.12 -0.48
CA PRO A 27 2.46 15.30 0.36
C PRO A 27 3.54 15.16 1.45
N LYS A 28 4.00 16.30 1.98
CA LYS A 28 4.92 16.30 3.11
C LYS A 28 4.22 15.69 4.34
N ASN A 29 4.90 14.81 5.07
CA ASN A 29 4.40 14.30 6.34
C ASN A 29 4.23 15.47 7.33
N PRO A 30 3.00 15.71 7.87
CA PRO A 30 2.75 16.81 8.80
C PRO A 30 3.27 16.57 10.21
N LEU A 31 3.63 15.33 10.58
CA LEU A 31 4.16 15.04 11.90
C LEU A 31 5.62 15.46 12.03
N SER A 32 5.99 15.90 13.24
CA SER A 32 7.39 16.07 13.61
C SER A 32 8.13 14.72 13.56
N PRO A 33 9.43 14.70 13.23
CA PRO A 33 10.21 13.46 13.17
C PRO A 33 10.12 12.66 14.48
N ILE A 34 10.22 11.33 14.39
CA ILE A 34 10.33 10.46 15.58
C ILE A 34 11.53 10.89 16.42
N VAL A 35 11.31 11.23 17.67
CA VAL A 35 12.36 11.43 18.67
C VAL A 35 12.22 10.30 19.68
N MET A 36 13.27 9.48 19.77
CA MET A 36 13.38 8.35 20.67
C MET A 36 14.80 8.37 21.22
N ASP A 37 14.93 8.05 22.49
CA ASP A 37 16.19 7.63 23.06
C ASP A 37 16.60 6.30 22.42
N ASP A 38 17.85 6.22 21.96
CA ASP A 38 18.39 5.05 21.27
C ASP A 38 19.68 4.53 21.91
N GLU A 39 19.94 4.86 23.19
CA GLU A 39 21.09 4.32 23.94
C GLU A 39 21.12 2.78 23.96
N GLU A 40 20.00 2.14 24.32
CA GLU A 40 19.90 0.67 24.35
C GLU A 40 19.90 0.06 22.94
N HIS A 41 19.49 0.81 21.93
CA HIS A 41 19.30 0.33 20.56
C HIS A 41 19.86 1.32 19.53
N PRO A 42 21.20 1.42 19.40
CA PRO A 42 21.83 2.44 18.56
C PRO A 42 21.30 2.47 17.12
N GLY A 43 20.89 3.66 16.67
CA GLY A 43 20.39 3.89 15.32
C GLY A 43 18.92 3.51 15.12
N LEU A 44 18.20 3.09 16.18
CA LEU A 44 16.77 2.82 16.13
C LEU A 44 16.00 4.03 15.61
N GLN A 45 16.29 5.24 16.12
CA GLN A 45 15.64 6.47 15.67
C GLN A 45 15.76 6.67 14.15
N THR A 46 16.96 6.47 13.61
CA THR A 46 17.22 6.61 12.17
C THR A 46 16.46 5.55 11.37
N ARG A 47 16.43 4.30 11.83
CA ARG A 47 15.69 3.21 11.17
C ARG A 47 14.19 3.49 11.14
N LEU A 48 13.61 3.93 12.26
CA LEU A 48 12.19 4.27 12.36
C LEU A 48 11.82 5.44 11.45
N ARG A 49 12.62 6.52 11.41
CA ARG A 49 12.38 7.66 10.50
C ARG A 49 12.42 7.26 9.03
N LYS A 50 13.37 6.40 8.64
CA LYS A 50 13.44 5.87 7.27
C LYS A 50 12.22 5.02 6.95
N ARG A 51 11.81 4.15 7.89
CA ARG A 51 10.64 3.29 7.73
C ARG A 51 9.35 4.11 7.61
N GLU A 52 9.19 5.12 8.46
CA GLU A 52 8.06 6.06 8.40
C GLU A 52 7.94 6.74 7.04
N ALA A 53 9.04 7.23 6.49
CA ALA A 53 9.03 7.83 5.16
C ALA A 53 8.62 6.84 4.06
N VAL A 54 9.00 5.56 4.18
CA VAL A 54 8.60 4.50 3.22
C VAL A 54 7.10 4.22 3.34
N VAL A 55 6.61 3.96 4.55
CA VAL A 55 5.20 3.61 4.79
C VAL A 55 4.29 4.79 4.43
N TRP A 56 4.69 6.03 4.72
CA TRP A 56 4.00 7.25 4.28
C TRP A 56 3.83 7.28 2.75
N ARG A 57 4.91 7.08 1.98
CA ARG A 57 4.84 7.03 0.52
C ARG A 57 3.96 5.89 0.00
N GLN A 58 3.96 4.75 0.67
CA GLN A 58 3.13 3.61 0.28
C GLN A 58 1.64 3.91 0.52
N ALA A 59 1.29 4.49 1.67
CA ALA A 59 -0.08 4.88 1.98
C ALA A 59 -0.63 5.85 0.93
N TRP A 60 0.15 6.88 0.57
CA TRP A 60 -0.28 7.88 -0.43
C TRP A 60 -0.29 7.39 -1.89
N ARG A 61 0.09 6.13 -2.15
CA ARG A 61 -0.03 5.50 -3.47
C ARG A 61 -1.32 4.69 -3.63
N THR A 62 -2.09 4.51 -2.56
CA THR A 62 -3.33 3.74 -2.62
C THR A 62 -4.47 4.56 -3.26
N PRO A 63 -5.52 3.92 -3.80
CA PRO A 63 -6.74 4.59 -4.26
C PRO A 63 -7.38 5.52 -3.23
N GLN A 64 -7.37 5.10 -1.95
CA GLN A 64 -8.01 5.80 -0.83
C GLN A 64 -7.41 7.19 -0.60
N SER A 65 -6.14 7.39 -0.96
CA SER A 65 -5.44 8.66 -0.81
C SER A 65 -6.08 9.83 -1.56
N VAL A 66 -6.87 9.57 -2.61
CA VAL A 66 -7.67 10.59 -3.30
C VAL A 66 -8.71 11.19 -2.37
N GLN A 67 -9.36 10.36 -1.56
CA GLN A 67 -10.35 10.83 -0.58
C GLN A 67 -9.67 11.50 0.61
N TRP A 68 -8.54 10.98 1.07
CA TRP A 68 -7.80 11.63 2.16
C TRP A 68 -7.37 13.04 1.78
N GLU A 69 -6.89 13.25 0.54
CA GLU A 69 -6.57 14.59 0.04
C GLU A 69 -7.81 15.47 -0.04
N ARG A 70 -8.92 14.95 -0.58
CA ARG A 70 -10.19 15.69 -0.67
C ARG A 70 -10.70 16.16 0.70
N PHE A 71 -10.52 15.35 1.75
CA PHE A 71 -10.98 15.65 3.10
C PHE A 71 -9.91 16.31 3.99
N GLY A 72 -8.67 16.51 3.50
CA GLY A 72 -7.59 17.09 4.30
C GLY A 72 -7.05 16.17 5.41
N TRP A 73 -7.20 14.85 5.28
CA TRP A 73 -6.85 13.85 6.31
C TRP A 73 -5.35 13.52 6.41
N SER A 74 -4.47 14.41 5.95
CA SER A 74 -3.03 14.15 5.96
C SER A 74 -2.47 13.86 7.35
N HIS A 75 -3.01 14.51 8.39
CA HIS A 75 -2.59 14.25 9.77
C HIS A 75 -3.04 12.87 10.25
N ASP A 76 -4.30 12.50 10.00
CA ASP A 76 -4.87 11.19 10.34
C ASP A 76 -4.07 10.04 9.69
N VAL A 77 -3.71 10.19 8.42
CA VAL A 77 -2.85 9.22 7.70
C VAL A 77 -1.46 9.15 8.35
N ALA A 78 -0.92 10.28 8.83
CA ALA A 78 0.42 10.31 9.40
C ALA A 78 0.46 9.64 10.77
N VAL A 79 -0.59 9.82 11.58
CA VAL A 79 -0.76 9.12 12.86
C VAL A 79 -0.83 7.61 12.63
N TYR A 80 -1.65 7.15 11.67
CA TYR A 80 -1.69 5.74 11.28
C TYR A 80 -0.31 5.18 10.90
N VAL A 81 0.41 5.91 10.05
CA VAL A 81 1.75 5.51 9.60
C VAL A 81 2.73 5.41 10.76
N ARG A 82 2.73 6.39 11.67
CA ARG A 82 3.58 6.38 12.87
C ARG A 82 3.29 5.16 13.75
N LEU A 83 2.01 4.86 13.97
CA LEU A 83 1.57 3.74 14.79
C LEU A 83 1.98 2.39 14.19
N LEU A 84 1.85 2.21 12.87
CA LEU A 84 2.36 1.03 12.18
C LEU A 84 3.87 0.84 12.40
N VAL A 85 4.65 1.91 12.21
CA VAL A 85 6.12 1.85 12.33
C VAL A 85 6.56 1.52 13.76
N LEU A 86 5.92 2.11 14.77
CA LEU A 86 6.18 1.76 16.16
C LEU A 86 5.76 0.32 16.47
N GLY A 87 4.64 -0.12 15.90
CA GLY A 87 4.11 -1.46 16.05
C GLY A 87 5.01 -2.55 15.45
N GLU A 88 5.54 -2.31 14.25
CA GLU A 88 6.55 -3.18 13.61
C GLU A 88 7.80 -3.35 14.48
N ASN A 89 8.10 -2.38 15.36
CA ASN A 89 9.22 -2.40 16.28
C ASN A 89 8.82 -2.86 17.70
N GLY A 90 7.75 -3.65 17.82
CA GLY A 90 7.36 -4.33 19.06
C GLY A 90 6.38 -3.58 19.95
N ASN A 91 5.95 -2.37 19.60
CA ASN A 91 4.91 -1.68 20.35
C ASN A 91 3.51 -2.24 20.03
N VAL A 92 3.11 -3.30 20.73
CA VAL A 92 1.83 -3.99 20.50
C VAL A 92 0.62 -3.06 20.65
N LYS A 93 0.65 -2.11 21.59
CA LYS A 93 -0.43 -1.12 21.75
C LYS A 93 -0.57 -0.24 20.51
N ALA A 94 0.55 0.17 19.90
CA ALA A 94 0.52 0.93 18.66
C ALA A 94 -0.09 0.14 17.50
N LEU A 95 0.09 -1.19 17.42
CA LEU A 95 -0.59 -2.03 16.43
C LEU A 95 -2.10 -2.06 16.64
N SER A 96 -2.56 -2.14 17.89
CA SER A 96 -4.00 -2.08 18.22
C SER A 96 -4.63 -0.77 17.77
N GLU A 97 -3.96 0.36 18.04
CA GLU A 97 -4.42 1.68 17.59
C GLU A 97 -4.35 1.82 16.06
N ALA A 98 -3.27 1.34 15.43
CA ALA A 98 -3.12 1.36 13.97
C ALA A 98 -4.29 0.64 13.28
N ARG A 99 -4.83 -0.43 13.88
CA ARG A 99 -6.03 -1.12 13.36
C ARG A 99 -7.25 -0.20 13.35
N GLN A 100 -7.51 0.55 14.41
CA GLN A 100 -8.63 1.49 14.49
C GLN A 100 -8.48 2.62 13.46
N TRP A 101 -7.26 3.14 13.29
CA TRP A 101 -6.97 4.13 12.27
C TRP A 101 -7.10 3.58 10.84
N SER A 102 -6.73 2.31 10.61
CA SER A 102 -6.97 1.62 9.33
C SER A 102 -8.46 1.57 8.99
N ASP A 103 -9.31 1.31 9.98
CA ASP A 103 -10.76 1.37 9.83
C ASP A 103 -11.23 2.79 9.47
N ARG A 104 -10.75 3.83 10.18
CA ARG A 104 -11.13 5.22 9.87
C ARG A 104 -10.72 5.63 8.46
N LEU A 105 -9.53 5.20 8.01
CA LEU A 105 -8.95 5.59 6.73
C LEU A 105 -9.46 4.78 5.53
N GLY A 106 -10.35 3.80 5.74
CA GLY A 106 -10.88 2.99 4.63
C GLY A 106 -9.87 2.00 4.05
N LEU A 107 -8.89 1.56 4.85
CA LEU A 107 -7.76 0.73 4.38
C LEU A 107 -8.05 -0.76 4.35
N ASN A 108 -9.22 -1.19 4.84
CA ASN A 108 -9.67 -2.58 4.77
C ASN A 108 -11.08 -2.69 4.14
N PRO A 109 -11.51 -3.89 3.69
CA PRO A 109 -12.78 -4.05 2.99
C PRO A 109 -14.02 -3.59 3.76
N ALA A 110 -14.09 -3.88 5.06
CA ALA A 110 -15.23 -3.47 5.89
C ALA A 110 -15.30 -1.95 6.04
N ALA A 111 -14.15 -1.30 6.18
CA ALA A 111 -14.04 0.15 6.21
C ALA A 111 -14.38 0.80 4.87
N MET A 112 -13.95 0.21 3.74
CA MET A 112 -14.35 0.69 2.41
C MET A 112 -15.86 0.60 2.22
N LEU A 113 -16.49 -0.53 2.62
CA LEU A 113 -17.93 -0.69 2.59
C LEU A 113 -18.65 0.38 3.43
N ARG A 114 -18.20 0.60 4.68
CA ARG A 114 -18.77 1.61 5.58
C ARG A 114 -18.64 3.03 5.02
N ASN A 115 -17.50 3.34 4.41
CA ASN A 115 -17.26 4.64 3.78
C ASN A 115 -17.96 4.76 2.41
N ARG A 116 -18.60 3.68 1.93
CA ARG A 116 -19.16 3.53 0.58
C ARG A 116 -18.13 3.85 -0.50
N TRP A 117 -16.91 3.39 -0.31
CA TRP A 117 -15.84 3.51 -1.28
C TRP A 117 -15.67 2.19 -2.03
N LYS A 118 -15.51 2.30 -3.35
CA LYS A 118 -15.10 1.19 -4.20
C LYS A 118 -13.96 1.64 -5.09
N VAL A 119 -13.01 0.75 -5.37
CA VAL A 119 -11.97 1.03 -6.36
C VAL A 119 -12.55 0.72 -7.73
N ALA A 120 -12.30 1.58 -8.71
CA ALA A 120 -12.66 1.32 -10.10
C ALA A 120 -12.04 -0.01 -10.54
N GLU A 121 -12.79 -0.82 -11.29
CA GLU A 121 -12.25 -2.04 -11.90
C GLU A 121 -11.10 -1.65 -12.83
N ASP A 122 -9.89 -1.99 -12.41
CA ASP A 122 -8.68 -1.75 -13.16
C ASP A 122 -8.47 -2.97 -14.05
N GLN A 123 -8.71 -2.83 -15.35
CA GLN A 123 -8.27 -3.81 -16.37
C GLN A 123 -6.73 -4.04 -16.35
N VAL A 124 -6.00 -3.39 -15.44
CA VAL A 124 -4.56 -3.48 -15.21
C VAL A 124 -4.19 -4.47 -14.08
N ALA A 125 -5.11 -4.81 -13.15
CA ALA A 125 -4.84 -5.84 -12.14
C ALA A 125 -4.66 -7.22 -12.82
N ASP A 126 -5.58 -7.52 -13.74
CA ASP A 126 -5.50 -8.71 -14.60
C ASP A 126 -4.21 -8.71 -15.44
N LYS A 127 -3.84 -7.57 -16.05
CA LYS A 127 -2.60 -7.45 -16.82
C LYS A 127 -1.32 -7.59 -15.97
N ARG A 128 -1.37 -7.21 -14.69
CA ARG A 128 -0.22 -7.34 -13.77
C ARG A 128 -0.05 -8.78 -13.33
N ASP A 129 -1.13 -9.49 -13.06
CA ASP A 129 -1.11 -10.92 -12.75
C ASP A 129 -0.74 -11.75 -13.98
N GLU A 130 -1.22 -11.38 -15.17
CA GLU A 130 -0.78 -11.94 -16.45
C GLU A 130 0.71 -11.69 -16.70
N LYS A 131 1.22 -10.47 -16.48
CA LYS A 131 2.65 -10.16 -16.63
C LYS A 131 3.51 -10.89 -15.60
N ARG A 132 3.00 -11.10 -14.38
CA ARG A 132 3.68 -11.86 -13.32
C ARG A 132 3.69 -13.36 -13.61
N ALA A 133 2.61 -13.89 -14.20
CA ALA A 133 2.52 -15.26 -14.68
C ALA A 133 3.41 -15.48 -15.92
N ALA A 134 3.47 -14.53 -16.84
CA ALA A 134 4.31 -14.58 -18.04
C ALA A 134 5.82 -14.43 -17.74
N ALA A 135 6.18 -13.72 -16.66
CA ALA A 135 7.56 -13.54 -16.23
C ALA A 135 8.09 -14.66 -15.30
N ALA A 136 7.26 -15.64 -14.94
CA ALA A 136 7.71 -16.78 -14.16
C ALA A 136 8.57 -17.70 -15.04
N PRO A 137 9.84 -17.97 -14.68
CA PRO A 137 10.66 -18.89 -15.46
C PRO A 137 10.06 -20.29 -15.42
N LYS A 138 9.83 -20.90 -16.59
CA LYS A 138 9.40 -22.30 -16.70
C LYS A 138 10.46 -23.16 -16.01
N ARG A 139 10.14 -23.73 -14.85
CA ARG A 139 11.03 -24.66 -14.15
C ARG A 139 11.21 -25.90 -15.04
N SER A 140 12.40 -26.07 -15.62
CA SER A 140 12.78 -27.32 -16.26
C SER A 140 12.69 -28.44 -15.22
N SER A 141 11.81 -29.42 -15.46
CA SER A 141 11.65 -30.53 -14.53
C SER A 141 12.92 -31.39 -14.52
N SER A 142 13.20 -32.03 -13.39
CA SER A 142 14.33 -32.98 -13.22
C SER A 142 14.37 -34.08 -14.28
N ARG A 143 13.23 -34.39 -14.93
CA ARG A 143 13.14 -35.37 -16.03
C ARG A 143 13.82 -34.92 -17.33
N ASP A 144 13.95 -33.62 -17.58
CA ASP A 144 14.64 -33.13 -18.78
C ASP A 144 16.17 -33.32 -18.68
N ARG A 145 16.72 -33.36 -17.47
CA ARG A 145 18.17 -33.54 -17.25
C ARG A 145 18.65 -34.97 -17.39
N LEU A 146 17.74 -35.96 -17.38
CA LEU A 146 18.07 -37.38 -17.44
C LEU A 146 18.07 -37.97 -18.86
N LYS A 147 17.86 -37.15 -19.90
CA LYS A 147 17.89 -37.60 -21.32
C LYS A 147 19.24 -37.44 -22.02
N VAL A 148 20.25 -36.87 -21.37
CA VAL A 148 21.59 -36.70 -21.95
C VAL A 148 22.57 -37.63 -21.22
N VAL A 149 22.59 -38.90 -21.62
CA VAL A 149 23.76 -39.77 -21.83
C VAL A 149 23.21 -41.07 -22.42
N ALA A 150 23.28 -41.20 -23.74
CA ALA A 150 23.24 -42.49 -24.44
C ALA A 150 24.07 -42.32 -25.72
N GLY A 151 25.34 -42.73 -25.67
CA GLY A 151 26.22 -42.78 -26.84
C GLY A 151 27.70 -42.57 -26.51
N GLY A 152 28.45 -43.67 -26.40
CA GLY A 152 29.90 -43.73 -26.29
C GLY A 152 30.32 -44.81 -25.29
N GLY A 153 31.04 -45.88 -25.62
CA GLY A 153 31.73 -46.28 -26.84
C GLY A 153 32.81 -47.27 -26.39
N ASP A 154 32.76 -48.49 -26.91
CA ASP A 154 33.86 -49.44 -27.17
C ASP A 154 33.27 -50.66 -27.89
#